data_AF-A0A356MNE6-F1
#
_entry.id   AF-A0A356MNE6-F1
#
_cell.length_a   1.000
_cell.length_b   1.000
_cell.length_c   1.000
_cell.angle_alpha   90.00
_cell.angle_beta   90.00
_cell.angle_gamma   90.00
#
_symmetry.space_group_name_H-M   'P 1'
#
loop_
_entity.id
_entity.type
_entity.pdbx_description
1 polymer ?
#
loop_
_entity_poly.entity_id
_entity_poly.type
_entity_poly.pdbx_seq_one_letter_code
_entity_poly.pdbx_strand_id
1 'polypeptide(L)'
;EYTQLHERIGRLSDAPLYIDDTPALSVFELRAKCRRLKSTAGIEMVVVDYLQLMTAGSNNGNREQEISSISRSIKSIAKELDIPIIALSQLSRMVETRGGDKRPILSDLRESGAIEQDA
;
A
#
# COMPACT_ATOMS: atom_id res chain seq x y z
N GLU A 1 10.63 1.35 33.20
CA GLU A 1 10.84 0.90 31.81
C GLU A 1 9.95 -0.29 31.45
N TYR A 2 10.05 -1.44 32.12
CA TYR A 2 9.19 -2.61 31.88
C TYR A 2 7.68 -2.36 32.05
N THR A 3 7.28 -1.53 33.01
CA THR A 3 5.86 -1.17 33.24
C THR A 3 5.25 -0.41 32.05
N GLN A 4 6.01 0.51 31.45
CA GLN A 4 5.56 1.26 30.27
C GLN A 4 5.46 0.37 29.03
N LEU A 5 6.34 -0.63 28.91
CA LEU A 5 6.27 -1.62 27.85
C LEU A 5 5.01 -2.49 27.98
N HIS A 6 4.72 -2.98 29.19
CA HIS A 6 3.54 -3.79 29.47
C HIS A 6 2.22 -3.05 29.21
N GLU A 7 2.10 -1.80 29.65
CA GLU A 7 0.91 -0.97 29.40
C GLU A 7 0.67 -0.72 27.90
N ARG A 8 1.75 -0.53 27.13
CA ARG A 8 1.65 -0.30 25.68
C ARG A 8 1.33 -1.56 24.90
N ILE A 9 1.85 -2.72 25.33
CA ILE A 9 1.56 -4.02 24.70
C ILE A 9 0.09 -4.40 24.87
N GLY A 10 -0.49 -4.18 26.07
CA GLY A 10 -1.90 -4.50 26.30
C GLY A 10 -2.84 -3.80 25.30
N ARG A 11 -2.63 -2.49 25.09
CA ARG A 11 -3.42 -1.71 24.13
C ARG A 11 -3.25 -2.15 22.68
N LEU A 12 -2.07 -2.64 22.31
CA LEU A 12 -1.81 -3.13 20.95
C LEU A 12 -2.38 -4.53 20.74
N SER A 13 -2.33 -5.39 21.77
CA SER A 13 -2.88 -6.74 21.75
C SER A 13 -4.40 -6.75 21.56
N ASP A 14 -5.10 -5.78 22.16
CA ASP A 14 -6.55 -5.67 22.07
C ASP A 14 -7.02 -4.81 20.89
N ALA A 15 -6.10 -4.20 20.14
CA ALA A 15 -6.45 -3.37 19.00
C ALA A 15 -6.99 -4.25 17.86
N PRO A 16 -8.01 -3.80 17.11
CA PRO A 16 -8.52 -4.48 15.91
C PRO A 16 -7.56 -4.31 14.73
N LEU A 17 -6.31 -4.76 14.92
CA LEU A 17 -5.22 -4.68 13.97
C LEU A 17 -4.95 -6.05 13.36
N TYR A 18 -5.04 -6.13 12.04
CA TYR A 18 -4.76 -7.34 11.28
C TYR A 18 -3.51 -7.12 10.44
N ILE A 19 -2.51 -7.98 10.61
CA ILE A 19 -1.25 -7.92 9.86
C ILE A 19 -1.21 -9.13 8.92
N ASP A 20 -0.92 -8.86 7.65
CA ASP A 20 -0.71 -9.88 6.63
C ASP A 20 0.70 -9.70 6.05
N ASP A 21 1.56 -10.67 6.31
CA ASP A 21 2.97 -10.70 5.91
C ASP A 21 3.22 -11.62 4.70
N THR A 22 2.16 -11.97 3.96
CA THR A 22 2.27 -12.82 2.75
C THR A 22 3.21 -12.14 1.74
N PRO A 23 4.32 -12.77 1.34
CA PRO A 23 5.26 -12.19 0.39
C PRO A 23 4.66 -12.13 -1.02
N ALA A 24 5.08 -11.14 -1.81
CA ALA A 24 4.71 -10.97 -3.22
C ALA A 24 3.19 -10.99 -3.48
N LEU A 25 2.42 -10.40 -2.57
CA LEU A 25 0.96 -10.38 -2.62
C LEU A 25 0.44 -9.79 -3.95
N SER A 26 -0.38 -10.55 -4.66
CA SER A 26 -1.06 -10.06 -5.85
C SER A 26 -2.24 -9.16 -5.48
N VAL A 27 -2.64 -8.27 -6.41
CA VAL A 27 -3.81 -7.39 -6.17
C VAL A 27 -5.11 -8.19 -6.03
N PHE A 28 -5.20 -9.34 -6.69
CA PHE A 28 -6.34 -10.25 -6.55
C PHE A 28 -6.44 -10.83 -5.13
N GLU A 29 -5.31 -11.29 -4.57
CA GLU A 29 -5.26 -11.81 -3.21
C GLU A 29 -5.53 -10.71 -2.18
N LEU A 30 -4.99 -9.51 -2.38
CA LEU A 30 -5.28 -8.35 -1.54
C LEU A 30 -6.80 -8.10 -1.48
N ARG A 31 -7.46 -8.06 -2.65
CA ARG A 31 -8.91 -7.87 -2.75
C ARG A 31 -9.68 -8.95 -1.98
N ALA A 32 -9.33 -10.22 -2.17
CA ALA A 32 -9.99 -11.33 -1.50
C ALA A 32 -9.84 -11.25 0.02
N LYS A 33 -8.64 -10.93 0.51
CA LYS A 33 -8.35 -10.76 1.95
C LYS A 33 -9.11 -9.56 2.53
N CYS A 34 -9.11 -8.41 1.85
CA CYS A 34 -9.83 -7.22 2.31
C CYS A 34 -11.35 -7.44 2.37
N ARG A 35 -11.95 -8.08 1.36
CA ARG A 35 -13.38 -8.43 1.37
C ARG A 35 -13.73 -9.37 2.53
N ARG A 36 -12.90 -10.37 2.77
CA ARG A 36 -13.08 -11.30 3.90
C ARG A 36 -13.03 -10.53 5.22
N LEU A 37 -11.99 -9.72 5.45
CA LEU A 37 -11.85 -8.94 6.68
C LEU A 37 -12.96 -7.90 6.86
N LYS A 38 -13.44 -7.26 5.79
CA LYS A 38 -14.58 -6.34 5.85
C LYS A 38 -15.85 -7.05 6.30
N SER A 39 -16.09 -8.25 5.80
CA SER A 39 -17.27 -9.06 6.15
C SER A 39 -17.18 -9.67 7.56
N THR A 40 -16.02 -10.21 7.94
CA THR A 40 -15.89 -10.96 9.21
C THR A 40 -15.53 -10.09 10.40
N ALA A 41 -14.79 -9.00 10.17
CA ALA A 41 -14.21 -8.16 11.22
C ALA A 41 -14.55 -6.67 11.07
N GLY A 42 -15.23 -6.26 10.00
CA GLY A 42 -15.69 -4.89 9.84
C GLY A 42 -14.58 -3.86 9.62
N ILE A 43 -13.45 -4.23 9.01
CA ILE A 43 -12.31 -3.30 8.82
C ILE A 43 -12.74 -1.96 8.18
N GLU A 44 -12.13 -0.88 8.65
CA GLU A 44 -12.47 0.49 8.24
C GLU A 44 -11.31 1.19 7.51
N MET A 45 -10.14 0.55 7.42
CA MET A 45 -8.97 1.08 6.72
C MET A 45 -8.05 -0.06 6.30
N VAL A 46 -7.32 0.14 5.19
CA VAL A 46 -6.23 -0.74 4.76
C VAL A 46 -4.95 0.07 4.60
N VAL A 47 -3.82 -0.47 5.06
CA VAL A 47 -2.48 0.07 4.81
C VAL A 47 -1.67 -0.95 4.01
N VAL A 48 -1.01 -0.51 2.93
CA VAL A 48 -0.18 -1.35 2.07
C VAL A 48 1.27 -0.86 2.15
N ASP A 49 2.17 -1.72 2.62
CA ASP A 49 3.63 -1.47 2.73
C ASP A 49 4.41 -2.49 1.91
N TYR A 50 4.85 -2.19 0.68
CA TYR A 50 4.59 -1.03 -0.17
C TYR A 50 4.25 -1.51 -1.58
N LEU A 51 3.68 -0.64 -2.43
CA LEU A 51 3.13 -1.01 -3.74
C LEU A 51 4.11 -1.79 -4.63
N GLN A 52 5.39 -1.42 -4.58
CA GLN A 52 6.41 -2.03 -5.42
C GLN A 52 6.79 -3.46 -4.99
N LEU A 53 6.23 -4.02 -3.91
CA LEU A 53 6.34 -5.44 -3.58
C LEU A 53 5.17 -6.28 -4.10
N MET A 54 4.14 -5.62 -4.62
CA MET A 54 2.99 -6.29 -5.22
C MET A 54 3.23 -6.64 -6.68
N THR A 55 2.52 -7.68 -7.13
CA THR A 55 2.48 -8.11 -8.53
C THR A 55 1.08 -7.98 -9.12
N ALA A 56 1.01 -7.62 -10.41
CA ALA A 56 -0.23 -7.68 -11.19
C ALA A 56 -0.51 -9.07 -11.80
N GLY A 57 0.36 -10.07 -11.57
CA GLY A 57 0.18 -11.45 -12.04
C GLY A 57 0.71 -11.74 -13.47
N SER A 58 1.34 -10.77 -14.15
CA SER A 58 1.98 -10.95 -15.45
C SER A 58 3.39 -10.37 -15.44
N ASN A 59 4.41 -11.22 -15.61
CA ASN A 59 5.83 -10.86 -15.54
C ASN A 59 6.41 -10.25 -16.84
N ASN A 60 5.59 -9.96 -17.84
CA ASN A 60 6.08 -9.58 -19.19
C ASN A 60 5.86 -8.09 -19.53
N GLY A 61 5.47 -7.25 -18.56
CA GLY A 61 5.13 -5.85 -18.78
C GLY A 61 6.20 -4.84 -18.34
N ASN A 62 6.08 -3.60 -18.83
CA ASN A 62 6.80 -2.45 -18.26
C ASN A 62 6.37 -2.26 -16.80
N ARG A 63 7.34 -2.21 -15.87
CA ARG A 63 7.08 -2.02 -14.43
C ARG A 63 6.19 -0.81 -14.14
N GLU A 64 6.32 0.26 -14.93
CA GLU A 64 5.47 1.45 -14.80
C GLU A 64 3.99 1.16 -15.08
N GLN A 65 3.71 0.35 -16.10
CA GLN A 65 2.35 -0.07 -16.42
C GLN A 65 1.79 -1.00 -15.36
N GLU A 66 2.65 -1.84 -14.78
CA GLU A 66 2.27 -2.73 -13.68
C GLU A 66 1.86 -1.94 -12.44
N ILE A 67 2.69 -1.00 -11.98
CA ILE A 67 2.37 -0.15 -10.82
C ILE A 67 1.11 0.67 -11.10
N SER A 68 0.96 1.18 -12.34
CA SER A 68 -0.27 1.88 -12.76
C SER A 68 -1.52 0.99 -12.68
N SER A 69 -1.41 -0.29 -13.04
CA SER A 69 -2.49 -1.27 -12.92
C SER A 69 -2.82 -1.59 -11.46
N ILE A 70 -1.79 -1.70 -10.62
CA ILE A 70 -1.93 -1.93 -9.19
C ILE A 70 -2.67 -0.74 -8.54
N SER A 71 -2.25 0.50 -8.84
CA SER A 71 -2.88 1.73 -8.34
C SER A 71 -4.39 1.80 -8.64
N ARG A 72 -4.77 1.64 -9.92
CA ARG A 72 -6.19 1.60 -10.33
C ARG A 72 -6.99 0.51 -9.64
N SER A 73 -6.38 -0.66 -9.48
CA SER A 73 -7.03 -1.80 -8.85
C SER A 73 -7.23 -1.54 -7.36
N ILE A 74 -6.25 -0.95 -6.67
CA ILE A 74 -6.39 -0.52 -5.27
C ILE A 74 -7.48 0.53 -5.12
N LYS A 75 -7.53 1.55 -6.00
CA LYS A 75 -8.62 2.54 -5.99
C LYS A 75 -9.99 1.89 -6.17
N SER A 76 -10.08 0.87 -7.02
CA SER A 76 -11.31 0.10 -7.22
C SER A 76 -11.70 -0.69 -5.97
N ILE A 77 -10.73 -1.30 -5.27
CA ILE A 77 -10.97 -1.98 -3.98
C ILE A 77 -11.47 -0.99 -2.94
N ALA A 78 -10.86 0.20 -2.82
CA ALA A 78 -11.30 1.24 -1.90
C ALA A 78 -12.76 1.65 -2.13
N LYS A 79 -13.13 1.87 -3.39
CA LYS A 79 -14.52 2.21 -3.77
C LYS A 79 -15.50 1.05 -3.56
N GLU A 80 -15.09 -0.18 -3.84
CA GLU A 80 -15.94 -1.37 -3.62
C GLU A 80 -16.23 -1.59 -2.13
N LEU A 81 -15.22 -1.44 -1.28
CA LEU A 81 -15.31 -1.69 0.16
C LEU A 81 -15.82 -0.49 0.96
N ASP A 82 -15.89 0.69 0.33
CA ASP A 82 -16.20 1.97 0.93
C ASP A 82 -15.34 2.27 2.16
N ILE A 83 -14.02 2.09 2.01
CA ILE A 83 -13.02 2.37 3.05
C ILE A 83 -11.77 3.05 2.47
N PRO A 84 -11.10 3.92 3.25
CA PRO A 84 -9.80 4.48 2.88
C PRO A 84 -8.73 3.40 2.77
N ILE A 85 -7.86 3.55 1.75
CA ILE A 85 -6.64 2.76 1.60
C ILE A 85 -5.45 3.70 1.54
N ILE A 86 -4.47 3.46 2.42
CA ILE A 86 -3.17 4.14 2.42
C ILE A 86 -2.15 3.20 1.79
N ALA A 87 -1.56 3.60 0.67
CA ALA A 87 -0.53 2.82 -0.01
C ALA A 87 0.81 3.55 0.07
N LEU A 88 1.82 2.87 0.60
CA LEU A 88 3.19 3.36 0.58
C LEU A 88 3.78 3.12 -0.81
N SER A 89 4.49 4.12 -1.33
CA SER A 89 5.21 4.04 -2.59
C SER A 89 6.62 4.56 -2.39
N GLN A 90 7.59 3.82 -2.90
CA GLN A 90 8.97 4.26 -2.94
C GLN A 90 9.21 5.26 -4.09
N LEU A 91 9.96 6.32 -3.81
CA LEU A 91 10.38 7.30 -4.80
C LEU A 91 11.59 6.79 -5.60
N SER A 92 11.75 7.29 -6.83
CA SER A 92 12.95 7.05 -7.60
C SER A 92 14.19 7.65 -6.91
N ARG A 93 15.32 6.93 -6.96
CA ARG A 93 16.61 7.42 -6.44
C ARG A 93 17.14 8.65 -7.18
N MET A 94 16.54 9.00 -8.31
CA MET A 94 16.85 10.24 -9.04
C MET A 94 16.67 11.50 -8.19
N VAL A 95 15.85 11.46 -7.13
CA VAL A 95 15.70 12.59 -6.21
C VAL A 95 17.04 12.96 -5.55
N GLU A 96 17.96 12.00 -5.41
CA GLU A 96 19.27 12.19 -4.78
C GLU A 96 20.31 12.79 -5.72
N THR A 97 20.17 12.56 -7.03
CA THR A 97 21.11 13.02 -8.07
C THR A 97 20.76 14.40 -8.62
N ARG A 98 19.57 14.92 -8.31
CA ARG A 98 19.14 16.25 -8.72
C ARG A 98 20.03 17.33 -8.08
N GLY A 99 20.70 18.13 -8.90
CA GLY A 99 21.47 19.28 -8.44
C GLY A 99 20.52 20.36 -7.91
N GLY A 100 20.45 20.52 -6.58
CA GLY A 100 19.56 21.48 -5.93
C GLY A 100 18.85 20.88 -4.71
N ASP A 101 17.64 21.39 -4.42
CA ASP A 101 16.82 20.89 -3.32
C ASP A 101 16.38 19.43 -3.58
N LYS A 102 16.55 18.58 -2.57
CA LYS A 102 16.20 17.15 -2.57
C LYS A 102 14.76 16.89 -2.09
N ARG A 103 13.96 17.93 -1.92
CA ARG A 103 12.53 17.81 -1.62
C ARG A 103 11.80 16.97 -2.68
N PRO A 104 11.09 15.89 -2.32
CA PRO A 104 10.32 15.10 -3.26
C PRO A 104 9.28 15.94 -4.03
N ILE A 105 9.14 15.66 -5.32
CA ILE A 105 8.13 16.22 -6.22
C ILE A 105 7.36 15.10 -6.91
N LEU A 106 6.21 15.40 -7.50
CA LEU A 106 5.35 14.39 -8.14
C LEU A 106 6.06 13.64 -9.28
N SER A 107 6.98 14.29 -10.00
CA SER A 107 7.79 13.61 -11.01
C SER A 107 8.79 12.60 -10.43
N ASP A 108 9.00 12.55 -9.13
CA ASP A 108 9.82 11.51 -8.48
C ASP A 108 9.03 10.19 -8.32
N LEU A 109 7.70 10.23 -8.51
CA LEU A 109 6.82 9.07 -8.66
C LEU A 109 6.71 8.60 -10.11
N ARG A 110 7.48 9.19 -11.05
CA ARG A 110 7.32 9.01 -12.52
C ARG A 110 7.51 7.58 -13.03
N GLU A 111 8.04 6.66 -12.22
CA GLU A 111 7.89 5.21 -12.50
C GLU A 111 6.43 4.74 -12.38
N SER A 112 5.48 5.65 -12.15
CA SER A 112 4.05 5.38 -12.05
C SER A 112 3.21 6.62 -12.38
N GLY A 113 3.23 7.07 -13.63
CA GLY A 113 2.44 8.23 -14.07
C GLY A 113 0.92 8.16 -13.78
N ALA A 114 0.39 6.96 -13.50
CA ALA A 114 -1.01 6.80 -13.09
C ALA A 114 -1.27 6.99 -11.59
N ILE A 115 -0.28 6.80 -10.71
CA ILE A 115 -0.47 7.01 -9.26
C ILE A 115 -0.92 8.45 -8.96
N GLU A 116 -0.36 9.44 -9.66
CA GLU A 116 -0.76 10.85 -9.51
C GLU A 116 -2.23 11.10 -9.89
N GLN A 117 -2.73 10.40 -10.92
CA GLN A 117 -4.08 10.61 -11.43
C GLN A 117 -5.15 9.81 -10.67
N ASP A 118 -4.76 8.66 -10.11
CA ASP A 118 -5.68 7.73 -9.46
C ASP A 118 -5.86 7.99 -7.95
N ALA A 119 -4.91 8.69 -7.33
CA ALA A 119 -4.91 9.04 -5.90
C ALA A 119 -6.16 9.85 -5.51
#